data_AF-A0A642PM32-F1
#
_entry.id   AF-A0A642PM32-F1
#
_cell.length_a   1.000
_cell.length_b   1.000
_cell.length_c   1.000
_cell.angle_alpha   90.00
_cell.angle_beta   90.00
_cell.angle_gamma   90.00
#
_symmetry.space_group_name_H-M   'P 1'
#
loop_
_entity.id
_entity.type
_entity.pdbx_description
1 polymer ?
#
loop_
_entity_poly.entity_id
_entity_poly.type
_entity_poly.pdbx_seq_one_letter_code
_entity_poly.pdbx_strand_id
1 'polypeptide(L)'
;MILFFRTPSKSVIAGECNHELPQADSDKLCWLFGEATPESEDNLKGHFVGPRREMITPWSTNAVEITQNMGLDGIIRIEEYFPVKDENADHDPMLQRMYKGLDQNVFTTNRQPEPIVHIEDLEAYNEKEGLALSKEEMDYLKKVEKDLGRPLTDSEVFGFAQINSEHCRHKIFGGTFIIDGVEQESSLFQMIKKTTQENPNKIISAYKDNVAFAEGPVIEQFAPADHSKPDYFQVKDIKSVISLKAETHNFPTTVEPFNGASTGTGGEIRDRMGGGKGSWPIAGTAVYMTSYPRTEEGRPWEEILPVPKWLHQTPEQILIKASNGASDFGNKSGQPLICGSVLTFEHKEK
;
A
#
# COMPACT_ATOMS: atom_id res chain seq x y z
N MET A 1 9.40 4.17 -28.59
CA MET A 1 9.27 5.59 -28.97
C MET A 1 8.36 6.25 -27.96
N ILE A 2 8.68 7.47 -27.53
CA ILE A 2 7.83 8.27 -26.65
C ILE A 2 7.09 9.30 -27.49
N LEU A 3 5.77 9.31 -27.37
CA LEU A 3 4.89 10.32 -27.95
C LEU A 3 4.43 11.26 -26.83
N PHE A 4 4.42 12.56 -27.11
CA PHE A 4 3.98 13.57 -26.16
C PHE A 4 2.67 14.21 -26.60
N PHE A 5 1.76 14.40 -25.65
CA PHE A 5 0.45 15.00 -25.88
C PHE A 5 0.22 16.10 -24.83
N ARG A 6 -0.12 17.31 -25.29
CA ARG A 6 -0.47 18.43 -24.41
C ARG A 6 -1.97 18.42 -24.15
N THR A 7 -2.37 18.30 -22.90
CA THR A 7 -3.78 18.35 -22.51
C THR A 7 -4.31 19.79 -22.55
N PRO A 8 -5.65 20.01 -22.56
CA PRO A 8 -6.23 21.35 -22.43
C PRO A 8 -5.84 22.06 -21.12
N SER A 9 -5.60 21.30 -20.04
CA SER A 9 -5.11 21.81 -18.75
C SER A 9 -3.61 22.10 -18.72
N LYS A 10 -2.93 21.95 -19.87
CA LYS A 10 -1.49 22.19 -20.10
C LYS A 10 -0.54 21.14 -19.53
N SER A 11 -1.02 20.09 -18.87
CA SER A 11 -0.19 18.92 -18.56
C SER A 11 0.28 18.21 -19.83
N VAL A 12 1.34 17.42 -19.70
CA VAL A 12 1.91 16.61 -20.77
C VAL A 12 1.72 15.15 -20.44
N ILE A 13 1.08 14.42 -21.34
CA ILE A 13 1.02 12.98 -21.28
C ILE A 13 2.13 12.43 -22.18
N ALA A 14 2.99 11.57 -21.61
CA ALA A 14 4.00 10.84 -22.34
C ALA A 14 3.54 9.38 -22.51
N GLY A 15 3.40 8.93 -23.76
CA GLY A 15 3.02 7.56 -24.12
C GLY A 15 4.17 6.81 -24.77
N GLU A 16 4.61 5.71 -24.15
CA GLU A 16 5.59 4.79 -24.72
C GLU A 16 4.92 3.78 -25.63
N CYS A 17 5.36 3.75 -26.88
CA CYS A 17 4.87 2.85 -27.92
C CYS A 17 6.02 1.99 -28.45
N ASN A 18 5.76 0.71 -28.71
CA ASN A 18 6.74 -0.20 -29.31
C ASN A 18 6.85 -0.09 -30.85
N HIS A 19 5.96 0.66 -31.49
CA HIS A 19 5.96 0.95 -32.93
C HIS A 19 5.44 2.37 -33.20
N GLU A 20 5.53 2.80 -34.45
CA GLU A 20 4.95 4.07 -34.91
C GLU A 20 3.43 3.93 -35.03
N LEU A 21 2.68 4.81 -34.38
CA LEU A 21 1.22 4.75 -34.38
C LEU A 21 0.65 5.31 -35.70
N PRO A 22 -0.31 4.62 -36.34
CA PRO A 22 -1.10 5.21 -37.42
C PRO A 22 -1.82 6.47 -36.95
N GLN A 23 -2.08 7.42 -37.87
CA GLN A 23 -2.78 8.67 -37.55
C GLN A 23 -4.11 8.43 -36.83
N ALA A 24 -4.88 7.43 -37.26
CA ALA A 24 -6.16 7.09 -36.64
C ALA A 24 -6.03 6.68 -35.17
N ASP A 25 -4.93 6.04 -34.79
CA ASP A 25 -4.68 5.63 -33.40
C ASP A 25 -4.15 6.81 -32.56
N SER A 26 -3.33 7.67 -33.16
CA SER A 26 -2.98 8.95 -32.56
C SER A 26 -4.21 9.82 -32.27
N ASP A 27 -5.17 9.88 -33.20
CA ASP A 27 -6.43 10.62 -33.03
C ASP A 27 -7.27 10.06 -31.87
N LYS A 28 -7.34 8.73 -31.73
CA LYS A 28 -8.00 8.07 -30.58
C LYS A 28 -7.32 8.41 -29.26
N LEU A 29 -5.98 8.48 -29.23
CA LEU A 29 -5.24 8.89 -28.03
C LEU A 29 -5.50 10.36 -27.70
N CYS A 30 -5.54 11.25 -28.70
CA CYS A 30 -5.90 12.65 -28.49
C CYS A 30 -7.29 12.78 -27.85
N TRP A 31 -8.26 12.03 -28.35
CA TRP A 31 -9.61 11.96 -27.77
C TRP A 31 -9.59 11.41 -26.33
N LEU A 32 -8.93 10.27 -26.11
CA LEU A 32 -8.83 9.61 -24.81
C LEU A 32 -8.20 10.54 -23.76
N PHE A 33 -7.21 11.34 -24.17
CA PHE A 33 -6.52 12.32 -23.33
C PHE A 33 -7.26 13.67 -23.22
N GLY A 34 -8.55 13.70 -23.56
CA GLY A 34 -9.41 14.86 -23.39
C GLY A 34 -9.17 15.94 -24.43
N GLU A 35 -9.13 15.57 -25.71
CA GLU A 35 -8.80 16.46 -26.84
C GLU A 35 -7.39 17.06 -26.72
N ALA A 36 -6.44 16.24 -26.27
CA ALA A 36 -5.04 16.64 -26.19
C ALA A 36 -4.45 16.85 -27.59
N THR A 37 -3.50 17.78 -27.71
CA THR A 37 -2.80 18.04 -28.97
C THR A 37 -1.46 17.31 -28.99
N PRO A 38 -1.13 16.54 -30.04
CA PRO A 38 0.17 15.89 -30.14
C PRO A 38 1.27 16.96 -30.27
N GLU A 39 2.36 16.74 -29.58
CA GLU A 39 3.55 17.58 -29.67
C GLU A 39 4.46 17.07 -30.78
N SER A 40 4.94 17.95 -31.64
CA SER A 40 5.83 17.59 -32.75
C SER A 40 7.30 17.44 -32.32
N GLU A 41 7.65 17.87 -31.11
CA GLU A 41 9.02 17.85 -30.60
C GLU A 41 9.30 16.57 -29.79
N ASP A 42 10.36 15.85 -30.15
CA ASP A 42 10.84 14.68 -29.39
C ASP A 42 11.54 15.06 -28.07
N ASN A 43 11.78 16.36 -27.86
CA ASN A 43 12.41 16.91 -26.66
C ASN A 43 11.71 18.22 -26.25
N LEU A 44 10.80 18.11 -25.31
CA LEU A 44 10.08 19.25 -24.74
C LEU A 44 10.96 20.00 -23.77
N LYS A 45 11.24 21.28 -24.07
CA LYS A 45 12.00 22.17 -23.19
C LYS A 45 11.14 22.70 -22.05
N GLY A 46 11.73 22.90 -20.88
CA GLY A 46 11.08 23.50 -19.72
C GLY A 46 11.36 22.74 -18.43
N HIS A 47 10.58 23.04 -17.39
CA HIS A 47 10.61 22.33 -16.12
C HIS A 47 9.28 21.60 -15.93
N PHE A 48 9.35 20.35 -15.50
CA PHE A 48 8.18 19.51 -15.30
C PHE A 48 8.30 18.75 -13.99
N VAL A 49 7.18 18.58 -13.29
CA VAL A 49 7.05 17.66 -12.17
C VAL A 49 6.25 16.46 -12.66
N GLY A 50 6.73 15.25 -12.38
CA GLY A 50 6.03 14.03 -12.74
C GLY A 50 6.48 12.86 -11.86
N PRO A 51 5.92 11.67 -12.09
CA PRO A 51 6.28 10.48 -11.32
C PRO A 51 7.77 10.16 -11.46
N ARG A 52 8.33 9.51 -10.45
CA ARG A 52 9.66 8.89 -10.56
C ARG A 52 9.66 7.88 -11.70
N ARG A 53 10.63 7.98 -12.62
CA ARG A 53 10.73 7.07 -13.78
C ARG A 53 10.80 5.59 -13.39
N GLU A 54 11.32 5.30 -12.20
CA GLU A 54 11.44 3.95 -11.64
C GLU A 54 10.11 3.38 -11.12
N MET A 55 9.07 4.21 -10.96
CA MET A 55 7.75 3.83 -10.47
C MET A 55 6.74 3.89 -11.62
N ILE A 56 5.80 2.95 -11.69
CA ILE A 56 4.63 3.04 -12.58
C ILE A 56 3.44 3.49 -11.73
N THR A 57 2.77 4.57 -12.13
CA THR A 57 1.63 5.07 -11.35
C THR A 57 0.40 4.17 -11.53
N PRO A 58 -0.51 4.08 -10.53
CA PRO A 58 -1.79 3.40 -10.72
C PRO A 58 -2.62 4.00 -11.86
N TRP A 59 -2.48 5.32 -12.09
CA TRP A 59 -3.08 5.99 -13.25
C TRP A 59 -2.52 5.43 -14.57
N SER A 60 -1.21 5.23 -14.67
CA SER A 60 -0.55 4.61 -15.83
C SER A 60 -1.13 3.24 -16.15
N THR A 61 -1.24 2.37 -15.15
CA THR A 61 -1.79 1.02 -15.32
C THR A 61 -3.20 1.06 -15.90
N ASN A 62 -4.08 1.89 -15.33
CA ASN A 62 -5.45 2.02 -15.81
C ASN A 62 -5.52 2.66 -17.21
N ALA A 63 -4.70 3.69 -17.47
CA ALA A 63 -4.67 4.36 -18.78
C ALA A 63 -4.24 3.37 -19.87
N VAL A 64 -3.21 2.56 -19.64
CA VAL A 64 -2.76 1.52 -20.57
C VAL A 64 -3.85 0.47 -20.78
N GLU A 65 -4.50 0.00 -19.71
CA GLU A 65 -5.62 -0.96 -19.82
C GLU A 65 -6.78 -0.40 -20.66
N ILE A 66 -7.11 0.89 -20.49
CA ILE A 66 -8.14 1.55 -21.31
C ILE A 66 -7.75 1.54 -22.78
N THR A 67 -6.49 1.82 -23.13
CA THR A 67 -6.04 1.75 -24.52
C THR A 67 -6.20 0.36 -25.12
N GLN A 68 -5.90 -0.69 -24.34
CA GLN A 68 -6.08 -2.08 -24.78
C GLN A 68 -7.56 -2.40 -25.03
N ASN A 69 -8.44 -1.96 -24.14
CA ASN A 69 -9.89 -2.12 -24.30
C ASN A 69 -10.46 -1.35 -25.52
N MET A 70 -9.78 -0.27 -25.94
CA MET A 70 -10.09 0.47 -27.18
C MET A 70 -9.49 -0.18 -28.44
N GLY A 71 -8.79 -1.30 -28.31
CA GLY A 71 -8.09 -1.97 -29.41
C GLY A 71 -6.85 -1.21 -29.90
N LEU A 72 -6.22 -0.43 -29.03
CA LEU A 72 -4.93 0.22 -29.29
C LEU A 72 -3.81 -0.67 -28.77
N ASP A 73 -3.15 -1.38 -29.67
CA ASP A 73 -2.05 -2.27 -29.33
C ASP A 73 -0.71 -1.53 -29.26
N GLY A 74 0.26 -2.10 -28.53
CA GLY A 74 1.65 -1.62 -28.53
C GLY A 74 1.96 -0.42 -27.63
N ILE A 75 0.96 0.08 -26.87
CA ILE A 75 1.17 1.03 -25.79
C ILE A 75 1.73 0.30 -24.56
N ILE A 76 2.92 0.68 -24.12
CA ILE A 76 3.64 0.06 -23.00
C ILE A 76 3.40 0.80 -21.70
N ARG A 77 3.43 2.13 -21.75
CA ARG A 77 3.38 2.99 -20.55
C ARG A 77 2.82 4.36 -20.91
N ILE A 78 1.97 4.90 -20.04
CA ILE A 78 1.44 6.27 -20.16
C ILE A 78 1.65 6.98 -18.83
N GLU A 79 2.28 8.15 -18.81
CA GLU A 79 2.43 8.95 -17.58
C GLU A 79 2.11 10.42 -17.84
N GLU A 80 1.68 11.13 -16.78
CA GLU A 80 1.37 12.55 -16.83
C GLU A 80 2.43 13.39 -16.10
N TYR A 81 2.80 14.51 -16.73
CA TYR A 81 3.80 15.47 -16.27
C TYR A 81 3.20 16.87 -16.25
N PHE A 82 3.49 17.62 -15.20
CA PHE A 82 2.93 18.95 -14.94
C PHE A 82 4.00 20.02 -15.18
N PRO A 83 3.82 20.93 -16.15
CA PRO A 83 4.75 22.04 -16.33
C PRO A 83 4.80 22.92 -15.09
N VAL A 84 6.01 23.33 -14.71
CA VAL A 84 6.24 24.22 -13.57
C VAL A 84 7.13 25.38 -13.98
N LYS A 85 7.10 26.45 -13.19
CA LYS A 85 7.81 27.69 -13.48
C LYS A 85 9.33 27.50 -13.52
N ASP A 86 9.87 26.82 -12.52
CA ASP A 86 11.31 26.61 -12.35
C ASP A 86 11.60 25.38 -11.48
N GLU A 87 12.89 25.07 -11.30
CA GLU A 87 13.37 23.89 -10.59
C GLU A 87 13.06 23.87 -9.08
N ASN A 88 12.60 24.98 -8.49
CA ASN A 88 12.23 25.07 -7.08
C ASN A 88 10.73 24.86 -6.84
N ALA A 89 9.98 24.45 -7.87
CA ALA A 89 8.57 24.15 -7.72
C ALA A 89 8.35 23.02 -6.69
N ASP A 90 7.36 23.25 -5.82
CA ASP A 90 6.97 22.28 -4.81
C ASP A 90 6.38 21.03 -5.47
N HIS A 91 6.71 19.87 -4.91
CA HIS A 91 6.24 18.57 -5.39
C HIS A 91 6.37 17.55 -4.27
N ASP A 92 5.65 16.43 -4.36
CA ASP A 92 5.80 15.36 -3.38
C ASP A 92 7.14 14.63 -3.61
N PRO A 93 8.14 14.75 -2.71
CA PRO A 93 9.44 14.16 -2.93
C PRO A 93 9.42 12.64 -2.84
N MET A 94 8.38 12.04 -2.25
CA MET A 94 8.24 10.58 -2.16
C MET A 94 7.77 9.98 -3.47
N LEU A 95 6.92 10.69 -4.21
CA LEU A 95 6.23 10.15 -5.40
C LEU A 95 6.74 10.76 -6.72
N GLN A 96 7.20 12.01 -6.68
CA GLN A 96 7.49 12.81 -7.85
C GLN A 96 8.97 13.21 -7.93
N ARG A 97 9.39 13.68 -9.11
CA ARG A 97 10.67 14.32 -9.37
C ARG A 97 10.53 15.52 -10.29
N MET A 98 11.48 16.44 -10.17
CA MET A 98 11.72 17.52 -11.12
C MET A 98 12.46 17.01 -12.37
N TYR A 99 11.98 17.40 -13.54
CA TYR A 99 12.55 17.09 -14.86
C TYR A 99 12.91 18.38 -15.60
N LYS A 100 14.14 18.46 -16.10
CA LYS A 100 14.63 19.55 -16.95
C LYS A 100 14.45 19.16 -18.42
N GLY A 101 13.22 19.28 -18.87
CA GLY A 101 12.74 18.78 -20.16
C GLY A 101 12.28 17.32 -20.13
N LEU A 102 11.54 16.93 -21.17
CA LEU A 102 11.05 15.57 -21.38
C LEU A 102 11.51 15.10 -22.76
N ASP A 103 12.19 13.96 -22.81
CA ASP A 103 12.76 13.41 -24.04
C ASP A 103 12.43 11.92 -24.19
N GLN A 104 12.97 11.30 -25.25
CA GLN A 104 12.79 9.88 -25.54
C GLN A 104 13.33 8.93 -24.43
N ASN A 105 14.05 9.44 -23.43
CA ASN A 105 14.59 8.66 -22.30
C ASN A 105 13.81 8.87 -21.00
N VAL A 106 12.65 9.54 -21.04
CA VAL A 106 11.88 9.91 -19.84
C VAL A 106 11.53 8.71 -18.95
N PHE A 107 11.30 7.53 -19.54
CA PHE A 107 11.04 6.27 -18.81
C PHE A 107 12.25 5.37 -18.65
N THR A 108 13.41 5.73 -19.22
CA THR A 108 14.59 4.86 -19.21
C THR A 108 15.25 4.86 -17.83
N THR A 109 15.37 3.67 -17.22
CA THR A 109 16.01 3.46 -15.91
C THR A 109 17.43 2.90 -16.00
N ASN A 110 17.89 2.48 -17.18
CA ASN A 110 19.23 1.90 -17.43
C ASN A 110 19.63 0.80 -16.44
N ARG A 111 18.67 -0.02 -15.98
CA ARG A 111 18.92 -1.16 -15.09
C ARG A 111 18.82 -2.47 -15.84
N GLN A 112 19.74 -3.38 -15.54
CA GLN A 112 19.70 -4.78 -15.96
C GLN A 112 19.34 -5.64 -14.75
N PRO A 113 18.68 -6.81 -14.94
CA PRO A 113 18.47 -7.75 -13.85
C PRO A 113 19.79 -8.08 -13.14
N GLU A 114 19.85 -7.84 -11.84
CA GLU A 114 21.03 -8.14 -11.04
C GLU A 114 21.18 -9.66 -10.88
N PRO A 115 22.42 -10.20 -10.91
CA PRO A 115 22.64 -11.62 -10.67
C PRO A 115 22.38 -11.97 -9.21
N ILE A 116 22.08 -13.25 -8.94
CA ILE A 116 21.94 -13.77 -7.58
C ILE A 116 23.25 -13.56 -6.82
N VAL A 117 23.17 -12.97 -5.63
CA VAL A 117 24.32 -12.78 -4.75
C VAL A 117 24.40 -13.93 -3.75
N HIS A 118 25.55 -14.59 -3.70
CA HIS A 118 25.89 -15.55 -2.65
C HIS A 118 26.60 -14.82 -1.51
N ILE A 119 26.06 -14.95 -0.28
CA ILE A 119 26.53 -14.20 0.89
C ILE A 119 27.70 -14.93 1.52
N GLU A 120 28.90 -14.34 1.42
CA GLU A 120 30.11 -14.85 2.08
C GLU A 120 30.26 -14.35 3.52
N ASP A 121 29.72 -13.16 3.82
CA ASP A 121 29.75 -12.52 5.13
C ASP A 121 28.33 -12.09 5.52
N LEU A 122 27.71 -12.89 6.39
CA LEU A 122 26.33 -12.69 6.83
C LEU A 122 26.18 -11.42 7.68
N GLU A 123 27.16 -11.12 8.53
CA GLU A 123 27.15 -9.94 9.38
C GLU A 123 27.21 -8.65 8.55
N ALA A 124 28.16 -8.58 7.61
CA ALA A 124 28.28 -7.44 6.71
C ALA A 124 27.02 -7.26 5.86
N TYR A 125 26.44 -8.36 5.36
CA TYR A 125 25.20 -8.31 4.59
C TYR A 125 24.00 -7.84 5.45
N ASN A 126 23.87 -8.35 6.67
CA ASN A 126 22.82 -7.94 7.62
C ASN A 126 22.87 -6.44 7.93
N GLU A 127 24.08 -5.88 8.16
CA GLU A 127 24.26 -4.46 8.41
C GLU A 127 23.97 -3.62 7.16
N LYS A 128 24.51 -4.03 6.00
CA LYS A 128 24.37 -3.33 4.73
C LYS A 128 22.91 -3.22 4.27
N GLU A 129 22.15 -4.32 4.37
CA GLU A 129 20.75 -4.38 3.93
C GLU A 129 19.75 -4.04 5.04
N GLY A 130 20.23 -3.82 6.28
CA GLY A 130 19.38 -3.42 7.41
C GLY A 130 18.38 -4.50 7.84
N LEU A 131 18.79 -5.77 7.81
CA LEU A 131 17.88 -6.92 8.05
C LEU A 131 17.48 -7.09 9.52
N ALA A 132 18.20 -6.42 10.42
CA ALA A 132 17.94 -6.43 11.87
C ALA A 132 17.89 -7.85 12.50
N LEU A 133 18.68 -8.79 11.98
CA LEU A 133 18.78 -10.15 12.51
C LEU A 133 19.43 -10.16 13.90
N SER A 134 18.85 -10.94 14.81
CA SER A 134 19.47 -11.20 16.12
C SER A 134 20.69 -12.12 15.98
N LYS A 135 21.49 -12.21 17.04
CA LYS A 135 22.63 -13.13 17.06
C LYS A 135 22.19 -14.57 16.88
N GLU A 136 21.11 -14.98 17.54
CA GLU A 136 20.55 -16.33 17.47
C GLU A 136 20.03 -16.65 16.06
N GLU A 137 19.44 -15.66 15.38
CA GLU A 137 18.97 -15.79 14.00
C GLU A 137 20.14 -15.93 13.02
N MET A 138 21.22 -15.16 13.21
CA MET A 138 22.44 -15.31 12.43
C MET A 138 23.11 -16.67 12.68
N ASP A 139 23.20 -17.12 13.93
CA ASP A 139 23.74 -18.43 14.27
C ASP A 139 22.92 -19.57 13.65
N TYR A 140 21.59 -19.43 13.58
CA TYR A 140 20.71 -20.35 12.88
C TYR A 140 21.01 -20.39 11.38
N LEU A 141 21.13 -19.23 10.72
CA LEU A 141 21.42 -19.16 9.29
C LEU A 141 22.79 -19.76 8.94
N LYS A 142 23.83 -19.52 9.76
CA LYS A 142 25.15 -20.13 9.60
C LYS A 142 25.11 -21.66 9.72
N LYS A 143 24.24 -22.18 10.58
CA LYS A 143 24.01 -23.63 10.65
C LYS A 143 23.36 -24.15 9.37
N VAL A 144 22.32 -23.47 8.86
CA VAL A 144 21.66 -23.84 7.60
C VAL A 144 22.65 -23.84 6.44
N GLU A 145 23.49 -22.81 6.34
CA GLU A 145 24.56 -22.70 5.35
C GLU A 145 25.50 -23.92 5.38
N LYS A 146 25.95 -24.29 6.59
CA LYS A 146 26.80 -25.48 6.81
C LYS A 146 26.10 -26.77 6.41
N ASP A 147 24.84 -26.93 6.75
CA ASP A 147 24.05 -28.14 6.44
C ASP A 147 23.80 -28.27 4.93
N LEU A 148 23.64 -27.15 4.21
CA LEU A 148 23.50 -27.12 2.75
C LEU A 148 24.82 -27.29 2.01
N GLY A 149 25.96 -27.04 2.66
CA GLY A 149 27.29 -27.11 2.05
C GLY A 149 27.53 -26.02 1.00
N ARG A 150 26.79 -24.91 1.06
CA ARG A 150 26.96 -23.74 0.19
C ARG A 150 26.56 -22.45 0.93
N PRO A 151 27.10 -21.29 0.50
CA PRO A 151 26.60 -19.99 0.92
C PRO A 151 25.10 -19.83 0.64
N LEU A 152 24.42 -19.13 1.55
CA LEU A 152 23.04 -18.69 1.33
C LEU A 152 23.00 -17.56 0.31
N THR A 153 21.89 -17.47 -0.42
CA THR A 153 21.64 -16.37 -1.36
C THR A 153 21.05 -15.17 -0.64
N ASP A 154 21.23 -13.98 -1.24
CA ASP A 154 20.53 -12.74 -0.87
C ASP A 154 19.04 -12.97 -0.57
N SER A 155 18.35 -13.62 -1.49
CA SER A 155 16.90 -13.85 -1.44
C SER A 155 16.51 -14.80 -0.31
N GLU A 156 17.32 -15.81 -0.01
CA GLU A 156 17.10 -16.72 1.11
C GLU A 156 17.24 -16.00 2.46
N VAL A 157 18.29 -15.20 2.62
CA VAL A 157 18.55 -14.47 3.87
C VAL A 157 17.55 -13.33 4.06
N PHE A 158 17.27 -12.55 3.00
CA PHE A 158 16.28 -11.49 3.05
C PHE A 158 14.88 -12.06 3.34
N GLY A 159 14.50 -13.15 2.66
CA GLY A 159 13.25 -13.84 2.93
C GLY A 159 13.13 -14.33 4.37
N PHE A 160 14.21 -14.92 4.91
CA PHE A 160 14.28 -15.34 6.32
C PHE A 160 14.10 -14.16 7.30
N ALA A 161 14.74 -13.02 7.03
CA ALA A 161 14.62 -11.82 7.85
C ALA A 161 13.17 -11.31 7.91
N GLN A 162 12.49 -11.26 6.76
CA GLN A 162 11.11 -10.78 6.69
C GLN A 162 10.15 -11.66 7.49
N ILE A 163 10.22 -13.00 7.33
CA ILE A 163 9.31 -13.93 8.02
C ILE A 163 9.56 -14.01 9.53
N ASN A 164 10.78 -13.69 9.98
CA ASN A 164 11.15 -13.69 11.40
C ASN A 164 11.18 -12.28 12.01
N SER A 165 10.78 -11.25 11.28
CA SER A 165 10.60 -9.90 11.84
C SER A 165 9.56 -9.91 12.97
N GLU A 166 9.63 -8.92 13.88
CA GLU A 166 8.64 -8.82 14.96
C GLU A 166 7.21 -8.69 14.43
N HIS A 167 7.04 -7.89 13.36
CA HIS A 167 5.76 -7.68 12.71
C HIS A 167 5.13 -8.98 12.18
N CYS A 168 5.93 -9.90 11.64
CA CYS A 168 5.43 -11.18 11.11
C CYS A 168 5.28 -12.24 12.20
N ARG A 169 6.26 -12.37 13.09
CA ARG A 169 6.33 -13.48 14.05
C ARG A 169 5.62 -13.19 15.37
N HIS A 170 5.33 -11.93 15.67
CA HIS A 170 4.68 -11.49 16.90
C HIS A 170 5.42 -12.02 18.15
N LYS A 171 6.75 -11.89 18.19
CA LYS A 171 7.60 -12.49 19.23
C LYS A 171 7.26 -11.92 20.61
N ILE A 172 6.90 -10.63 20.71
CA ILE A 172 6.47 -10.01 21.97
C ILE A 172 5.18 -10.66 22.47
N PHE A 173 4.18 -10.82 21.59
CA PHE A 173 2.90 -11.42 21.96
C PHE A 173 3.01 -12.90 22.34
N GLY A 174 3.96 -13.62 21.74
CA GLY A 174 4.26 -15.03 22.02
C GLY A 174 5.25 -15.27 23.14
N GLY A 175 5.95 -14.23 23.61
CA GLY A 175 7.06 -14.33 24.56
C GLY A 175 6.64 -14.61 26.00
N THR A 176 7.64 -14.95 26.82
CA THR A 176 7.52 -15.08 28.28
C THR A 176 7.70 -13.71 28.93
N PHE A 177 6.82 -13.37 29.87
CA PHE A 177 6.86 -12.12 30.60
C PHE A 177 7.36 -12.34 32.03
N ILE A 178 8.28 -11.49 32.49
CA ILE A 178 8.73 -11.43 33.88
C ILE A 178 8.41 -10.02 34.38
N ILE A 179 7.46 -9.90 35.31
CA ILE A 179 7.00 -8.62 35.87
C ILE A 179 7.41 -8.61 37.35
N ASP A 180 8.17 -7.59 37.74
CA ASP A 180 8.71 -7.43 39.10
C ASP A 180 9.44 -8.67 39.63
N GLY A 181 10.17 -9.36 38.75
CA GLY A 181 10.92 -10.59 39.05
C GLY A 181 10.10 -11.87 39.07
N VAL A 182 8.80 -11.82 38.75
CA VAL A 182 7.90 -12.98 38.71
C VAL A 182 7.56 -13.34 37.28
N GLU A 183 7.89 -14.57 36.88
CA GLU A 183 7.49 -15.14 35.58
C GLU A 183 5.98 -15.33 35.53
N GLN A 184 5.36 -14.88 34.44
CA GLN A 184 3.92 -14.94 34.23
C GLN A 184 3.53 -16.24 33.52
N GLU A 185 2.42 -16.84 33.94
CA GLU A 185 1.97 -18.15 33.44
C GLU A 185 1.51 -18.16 31.97
N SER A 186 1.19 -16.99 31.41
CA SER A 186 0.61 -16.87 30.07
C SER A 186 1.24 -15.73 29.29
N SER A 187 1.47 -15.96 28.00
CA SER A 187 1.81 -14.89 27.07
C SER A 187 0.58 -14.02 26.78
N LEU A 188 0.81 -12.82 26.20
CA LEU A 188 -0.29 -11.94 25.77
C LEU A 188 -1.25 -12.67 24.82
N PHE A 189 -0.72 -13.45 23.87
CA PHE A 189 -1.55 -14.18 22.91
C PHE A 189 -2.39 -15.28 23.58
N GLN A 190 -1.86 -15.94 24.61
CA GLN A 190 -2.65 -16.92 25.38
C GLN A 190 -3.77 -16.24 26.17
N MET A 191 -3.50 -15.08 26.77
CA MET A 191 -4.56 -14.31 27.45
C MET A 191 -5.67 -13.89 26.49
N ILE A 192 -5.35 -13.49 25.25
CA ILE A 192 -6.36 -13.19 24.23
C ILE A 192 -7.15 -14.46 23.85
N LYS A 193 -6.48 -15.59 23.60
CA LYS A 193 -7.14 -16.87 23.27
C LYS A 193 -8.07 -17.37 24.38
N LYS A 194 -7.71 -17.14 25.64
CA LYS A 194 -8.53 -17.49 26.80
C LYS A 194 -9.92 -16.87 26.74
N THR A 195 -10.05 -15.64 26.22
CA THR A 195 -11.36 -14.97 26.06
C THR A 195 -12.33 -15.79 25.19
N THR A 196 -11.83 -16.35 24.08
CA THR A 196 -12.60 -17.20 23.16
C THR A 196 -12.85 -18.59 23.73
N GLN A 197 -11.92 -19.12 24.52
CA GLN A 197 -12.10 -20.42 25.20
C GLN A 197 -13.18 -20.36 26.26
N GLU A 198 -13.22 -19.28 27.06
CA GLU A 198 -14.20 -19.09 28.12
C GLU A 198 -15.56 -18.65 27.57
N ASN A 199 -15.58 -17.86 26.48
CA ASN A 199 -16.79 -17.28 25.91
C ASN A 199 -16.89 -17.55 24.39
N PRO A 200 -17.04 -18.83 23.97
CA PRO A 200 -17.03 -19.18 22.55
C PRO A 200 -18.23 -18.62 21.77
N ASN A 201 -19.37 -18.39 22.44
CA ASN A 201 -20.58 -17.79 21.86
C ASN A 201 -20.91 -18.36 20.46
N LYS A 202 -20.90 -17.50 19.44
CA LYS A 202 -21.20 -17.81 18.04
C LYS A 202 -19.95 -17.84 17.15
N ILE A 203 -18.76 -17.92 17.76
CA ILE A 203 -17.50 -17.91 17.02
C ILE A 203 -17.36 -19.23 16.26
N ILE A 204 -17.19 -19.13 14.94
CA ILE A 204 -16.96 -20.27 14.04
C ILE A 204 -15.46 -20.51 13.86
N SER A 205 -14.68 -19.43 13.71
CA SER A 205 -13.23 -19.50 13.57
C SER A 205 -12.55 -18.28 14.19
N ALA A 206 -11.49 -18.52 14.95
CA ALA A 206 -10.60 -17.50 15.49
C ALA A 206 -9.17 -18.07 15.57
N TYR A 207 -8.16 -17.24 15.29
CA TYR A 207 -6.73 -17.56 15.39
C TYR A 207 -6.24 -18.70 14.48
N LYS A 208 -6.99 -19.02 13.41
CA LYS A 208 -6.67 -20.10 12.46
C LYS A 208 -6.60 -19.63 11.01
N ASP A 209 -6.86 -18.35 10.79
CA ASP A 209 -6.97 -17.72 9.48
C ASP A 209 -6.64 -16.22 9.62
N ASN A 210 -6.55 -15.50 8.50
CA ASN A 210 -6.28 -14.06 8.47
C ASN A 210 -7.43 -13.22 9.07
N VAL A 211 -8.60 -13.83 9.27
CA VAL A 211 -9.85 -13.18 9.69
C VAL A 211 -10.60 -14.07 10.68
N ALA A 212 -11.34 -13.46 11.61
CA ALA A 212 -12.25 -14.17 12.50
C ALA A 212 -13.64 -14.30 11.87
N PHE A 213 -14.31 -15.42 12.12
CA PHE A 213 -15.66 -15.69 11.63
C PHE A 213 -16.62 -15.98 12.77
N ALA A 214 -17.79 -15.34 12.74
CA ALA A 214 -18.90 -15.59 13.65
C ALA A 214 -20.18 -15.92 12.89
N GLU A 215 -21.06 -16.74 13.49
CA GLU A 215 -22.36 -17.06 12.91
C GLU A 215 -23.17 -15.79 12.68
N GLY A 216 -23.61 -15.58 11.43
CA GLY A 216 -24.48 -14.48 11.04
C GLY A 216 -25.95 -14.89 11.02
N PRO A 217 -26.87 -13.94 10.74
CA PRO A 217 -28.28 -14.25 10.56
C PRO A 217 -28.53 -15.01 9.25
N VAL A 218 -29.76 -15.50 9.07
CA VAL A 218 -30.27 -15.83 7.73
C VAL A 218 -30.52 -14.51 7.00
N ILE A 219 -30.04 -14.39 5.76
CA ILE A 219 -30.20 -13.20 4.93
C ILE A 219 -30.84 -13.58 3.59
N GLU A 220 -31.53 -12.63 2.99
CA GLU A 220 -32.00 -12.72 1.61
C GLU A 220 -30.84 -12.36 0.66
N GLN A 221 -30.41 -13.30 -0.17
CA GLN A 221 -29.42 -13.08 -1.22
C GLN A 221 -30.11 -12.80 -2.55
N PHE A 222 -29.78 -11.66 -3.16
CA PHE A 222 -30.12 -11.34 -4.55
C PHE A 222 -28.90 -11.52 -5.44
N ALA A 223 -28.87 -12.58 -6.25
CA ALA A 223 -27.72 -12.93 -7.10
C ALA A 223 -28.16 -13.74 -8.34
N PRO A 224 -27.32 -13.86 -9.39
CA PRO A 224 -27.58 -14.77 -10.51
C PRO A 224 -27.84 -16.20 -10.04
N ALA A 225 -28.76 -16.91 -10.70
CA ALA A 225 -29.09 -18.30 -10.39
C ALA A 225 -27.87 -19.23 -10.52
N ASP A 226 -27.03 -18.96 -11.52
CA ASP A 226 -25.73 -19.61 -11.74
C ASP A 226 -24.65 -18.53 -11.86
N HIS A 227 -23.63 -18.61 -10.99
CA HIS A 227 -22.53 -17.65 -10.98
C HIS A 227 -21.47 -17.91 -12.06
N SER A 228 -21.53 -19.06 -12.76
CA SER A 228 -20.55 -19.45 -13.77
C SER A 228 -20.89 -18.98 -15.19
N LYS A 229 -22.10 -18.46 -15.41
CA LYS A 229 -22.58 -18.02 -16.71
C LYS A 229 -23.55 -16.83 -16.57
N PRO A 230 -23.85 -16.11 -17.66
CA PRO A 230 -24.95 -15.14 -17.64
C PRO A 230 -26.27 -15.85 -17.31
N ASP A 231 -26.93 -15.43 -16.22
CA ASP A 231 -28.18 -16.01 -15.76
C ASP A 231 -29.05 -14.93 -15.07
N TYR A 232 -30.34 -15.23 -14.89
CA TYR A 232 -31.28 -14.34 -14.22
C TYR A 232 -31.02 -14.27 -12.71
N PHE A 233 -31.20 -13.08 -12.15
CA PHE A 233 -31.13 -12.89 -10.70
C PHE A 233 -32.33 -13.52 -9.99
N GLN A 234 -32.08 -14.08 -8.81
CA GLN A 234 -33.10 -14.68 -7.94
C GLN A 234 -32.87 -14.24 -6.49
N VAL A 235 -33.95 -14.26 -5.70
CA VAL A 235 -33.91 -14.03 -4.26
C VAL A 235 -34.00 -15.38 -3.55
N LYS A 236 -33.09 -15.64 -2.61
CA LYS A 236 -33.12 -16.84 -1.77
C LYS A 236 -32.61 -16.56 -0.36
N ASP A 237 -33.17 -17.25 0.62
CA ASP A 237 -32.65 -17.23 1.99
C ASP A 237 -31.37 -18.07 2.08
N ILE A 238 -30.32 -17.50 2.67
CA ILE A 238 -29.07 -18.19 2.95
C ILE A 238 -28.62 -17.97 4.39
N LYS A 239 -27.93 -18.95 4.97
CA LYS A 239 -27.20 -18.75 6.23
C LYS A 239 -25.95 -17.92 5.94
N SER A 240 -25.74 -16.85 6.71
CA SER A 240 -24.55 -16.00 6.58
C SER A 240 -23.53 -16.24 7.69
N VAL A 241 -22.31 -15.79 7.43
CA VAL A 241 -21.21 -15.74 8.39
C VAL A 241 -20.65 -14.32 8.34
N ILE A 242 -20.37 -13.74 9.49
CA ILE A 242 -19.78 -12.41 9.60
C ILE A 242 -18.28 -12.56 9.79
N SER A 243 -17.52 -11.95 8.89
CA SER A 243 -16.06 -11.85 8.96
C SER A 243 -15.64 -10.55 9.63
N LEU A 244 -14.72 -10.59 10.60
CA LEU A 244 -14.17 -9.40 11.25
C LEU A 244 -12.64 -9.43 11.23
N LYS A 245 -12.05 -8.33 10.74
CA LYS A 245 -10.62 -8.05 10.77
C LYS A 245 -10.40 -6.56 11.01
N ALA A 246 -9.29 -6.23 11.64
CA ALA A 246 -8.77 -4.89 11.77
C ALA A 246 -7.25 -4.95 11.55
N GLU A 247 -6.72 -3.96 10.86
CA GLU A 247 -5.29 -3.79 10.63
C GLU A 247 -4.87 -2.35 10.93
N THR A 248 -3.56 -2.16 11.06
CA THR A 248 -2.96 -0.84 11.21
C THR A 248 -1.84 -0.70 10.20
N HIS A 249 -1.62 0.52 9.70
CA HIS A 249 -0.53 0.78 8.74
C HIS A 249 0.28 2.02 9.11
N ASN A 250 0.73 2.05 10.37
CA ASN A 250 1.22 3.24 11.05
C ASN A 250 2.49 3.83 10.43
N PHE A 251 3.52 3.01 10.23
CA PHE A 251 4.81 3.49 9.74
C PHE A 251 4.74 4.00 8.29
N PRO A 252 4.17 3.25 7.33
CA PRO A 252 4.01 3.76 5.96
C PRO A 252 3.14 5.02 5.90
N THR A 253 2.07 5.09 6.69
CA THR A 253 1.21 6.28 6.76
C THR A 253 1.94 7.51 7.30
N THR A 254 2.91 7.32 8.20
CA THR A 254 3.78 8.42 8.66
C THR A 254 4.67 8.96 7.52
N VAL A 255 5.17 8.07 6.64
CA VAL A 255 6.08 8.43 5.55
C VAL A 255 5.32 9.07 4.38
N GLU A 256 4.30 8.39 3.89
CA GLU A 256 3.43 8.83 2.80
C GLU A 256 1.98 8.42 3.13
N PRO A 257 1.13 9.35 3.63
CA PRO A 257 -0.11 8.97 4.28
C PRO A 257 -1.20 8.51 3.32
N PHE A 258 -1.22 9.02 2.07
CA PHE A 258 -2.27 8.64 1.13
C PHE A 258 -2.14 7.16 0.76
N ASN A 259 -0.99 6.75 0.20
CA ASN A 259 -0.79 5.37 -0.20
C ASN A 259 -0.68 4.46 1.02
N GLY A 260 -0.09 4.92 2.14
CA GLY A 260 -0.07 4.16 3.39
C GLY A 260 -1.46 3.78 3.90
N ALA A 261 -2.43 4.70 3.88
CA ALA A 261 -3.79 4.38 4.29
C ALA A 261 -4.56 3.58 3.23
N SER A 262 -4.34 3.87 1.94
CA SER A 262 -4.92 3.12 0.81
C SER A 262 -4.52 1.64 0.86
N THR A 263 -3.22 1.35 1.01
CA THR A 263 -2.73 -0.03 1.07
C THR A 263 -3.12 -0.74 2.36
N GLY A 264 -3.31 0.00 3.46
CA GLY A 264 -3.82 -0.55 4.73
C GLY A 264 -5.27 -1.01 4.58
N THR A 265 -6.10 -0.16 3.96
CA THR A 265 -7.48 -0.52 3.60
C THR A 265 -7.52 -1.71 2.64
N GLY A 266 -6.69 -1.68 1.60
CA GLY A 266 -6.61 -2.78 0.64
C GLY A 266 -6.09 -4.09 1.23
N GLY A 267 -5.15 -4.05 2.17
CA GLY A 267 -4.64 -5.22 2.90
C GLY A 267 -5.74 -5.89 3.71
N GLU A 268 -6.45 -5.10 4.51
CA GLU A 268 -7.57 -5.56 5.34
C GLU A 268 -8.71 -6.15 4.49
N ILE A 269 -9.06 -5.52 3.36
CA ILE A 269 -10.02 -6.05 2.39
C ILE A 269 -9.57 -7.43 1.87
N ARG A 270 -8.31 -7.54 1.45
CA ARG A 270 -7.78 -8.81 0.91
C ARG A 270 -7.76 -9.91 1.95
N ASP A 271 -7.49 -9.60 3.21
CA ASP A 271 -7.49 -10.58 4.28
C ASP A 271 -8.88 -11.14 4.57
N ARG A 272 -9.92 -10.30 4.49
CA ARG A 272 -11.30 -10.79 4.53
C ARG A 272 -11.61 -11.64 3.30
N MET A 273 -11.32 -11.15 2.10
CA MET A 273 -11.61 -11.88 0.87
C MET A 273 -10.85 -13.22 0.77
N GLY A 274 -9.64 -13.29 1.30
CA GLY A 274 -8.79 -14.49 1.31
C GLY A 274 -9.13 -15.47 2.43
N GLY A 275 -9.90 -15.06 3.44
CA GLY A 275 -10.29 -15.93 4.55
C GLY A 275 -11.28 -17.03 4.14
N GLY A 276 -11.09 -18.22 4.69
CA GLY A 276 -11.96 -19.38 4.46
C GLY A 276 -12.00 -19.80 2.98
N LYS A 277 -13.19 -19.73 2.36
CA LYS A 277 -13.39 -20.04 0.93
C LYS A 277 -13.72 -18.79 0.10
N GLY A 278 -13.52 -17.61 0.68
CA GLY A 278 -14.00 -16.34 0.14
C GLY A 278 -15.01 -15.68 1.07
N SER A 279 -14.87 -14.37 1.22
CA SER A 279 -15.88 -13.51 1.84
C SER A 279 -16.06 -12.22 1.04
N TRP A 280 -17.19 -11.55 1.27
CA TRP A 280 -17.51 -10.29 0.61
C TRP A 280 -17.44 -9.13 1.62
N PRO A 281 -16.51 -8.17 1.47
CA PRO A 281 -16.44 -6.98 2.30
C PRO A 281 -17.75 -6.17 2.24
N ILE A 282 -18.41 -5.97 3.39
CA ILE A 282 -19.70 -5.24 3.44
C ILE A 282 -19.55 -3.78 3.85
N ALA A 283 -18.66 -3.49 4.80
CA ALA A 283 -18.49 -2.18 5.40
C ALA A 283 -17.13 -2.10 6.10
N GLY A 284 -16.57 -0.90 6.21
CA GLY A 284 -15.28 -0.64 6.84
C GLY A 284 -15.36 0.43 7.91
N THR A 285 -14.31 0.49 8.72
CA THR A 285 -14.12 1.45 9.80
C THR A 285 -12.71 2.02 9.71
N ALA A 286 -12.55 3.33 9.91
CA ALA A 286 -11.24 3.97 9.94
C ALA A 286 -10.99 4.66 11.28
N VAL A 287 -9.80 4.47 11.85
CA VAL A 287 -9.40 5.08 13.13
C VAL A 287 -8.07 5.79 12.95
N TYR A 288 -8.02 7.05 13.34
CA TYR A 288 -6.82 7.88 13.24
C TYR A 288 -6.39 8.36 14.62
N MET A 289 -5.10 8.25 14.91
CA MET A 289 -4.50 8.75 16.15
C MET A 289 -3.24 9.54 15.81
N THR A 290 -3.20 10.82 16.17
CA THR A 290 -2.05 11.70 15.87
C THR A 290 -1.73 12.63 17.03
N SER A 291 -0.58 13.30 16.95
CA SER A 291 -0.31 14.52 17.71
C SER A 291 -1.25 15.67 17.29
N TYR A 292 -1.19 16.82 17.95
CA TYR A 292 -2.08 17.94 17.62
C TYR A 292 -1.75 18.51 16.24
N PRO A 293 -2.76 18.69 15.35
CA PRO A 293 -2.55 19.17 13.99
C PRO A 293 -2.21 20.65 13.93
N ARG A 294 -2.54 21.43 14.98
CA ARG A 294 -2.21 22.86 15.08
C ARG A 294 -2.71 23.66 13.89
N THR A 295 -3.96 23.40 13.50
CA THR A 295 -4.62 24.02 12.32
C THR A 295 -4.98 25.49 12.55
N GLU A 296 -5.02 25.93 13.81
CA GLU A 296 -5.40 27.29 14.21
C GLU A 296 -4.51 27.75 15.38
N GLU A 297 -4.23 29.05 15.44
CA GLU A 297 -3.49 29.64 16.56
C GLU A 297 -4.36 29.79 17.83
N GLY A 298 -3.72 29.97 18.98
CA GLY A 298 -4.41 30.35 20.22
C GLY A 298 -5.10 29.20 20.95
N ARG A 299 -4.67 27.96 20.76
CA ARG A 299 -5.13 26.76 21.47
C ARG A 299 -4.12 26.37 22.56
N PRO A 300 -4.29 26.78 23.83
CA PRO A 300 -3.25 26.61 24.87
C PRO A 300 -2.93 25.14 25.17
N TRP A 301 -3.88 24.22 24.93
CA TRP A 301 -3.64 22.78 25.10
C TRP A 301 -2.71 22.19 24.04
N GLU A 302 -2.48 22.86 22.91
CA GLU A 302 -1.53 22.46 21.86
C GLU A 302 -0.10 22.96 22.11
N GLU A 303 0.08 23.81 23.14
CA GLU A 303 1.36 24.42 23.54
C GLU A 303 2.05 23.68 24.70
N ILE A 304 1.49 22.55 25.15
CA ILE A 304 2.02 21.77 26.28
C ILE A 304 3.41 21.17 26.01
N LEU A 305 3.79 21.05 24.73
CA LEU A 305 5.08 20.55 24.25
C LEU A 305 5.57 21.46 23.09
N PRO A 306 6.90 21.60 22.93
CA PRO A 306 7.46 22.25 21.73
C PRO A 306 7.08 21.43 20.49
N VAL A 307 6.74 22.13 19.39
CA VAL A 307 6.35 21.48 18.13
C VAL A 307 7.53 20.66 17.59
N PRO A 308 7.36 19.33 17.39
CA PRO A 308 8.40 18.49 16.83
C PRO A 308 8.77 18.93 15.41
N LYS A 309 10.05 18.79 15.05
CA LYS A 309 10.45 18.82 13.64
C LYS A 309 10.07 17.49 13.00
N TRP A 310 8.93 17.47 12.32
CA TRP A 310 8.43 16.28 11.63
C TRP A 310 9.39 15.83 10.52
N LEU A 311 9.75 14.55 10.51
CA LEU A 311 10.70 14.00 9.54
C LEU A 311 10.06 13.78 8.17
N HIS A 312 8.77 13.46 8.15
CA HIS A 312 8.04 13.09 6.93
C HIS A 312 6.80 13.95 6.71
N GLN A 313 5.81 13.87 7.60
CA GLN A 313 4.53 14.55 7.45
C GLN A 313 4.08 15.14 8.79
N THR A 314 3.38 16.27 8.75
CA THR A 314 2.73 16.85 9.93
C THR A 314 1.48 16.03 10.31
N PRO A 315 0.99 16.12 11.56
CA PRO A 315 -0.26 15.48 11.95
C PRO A 315 -1.46 15.90 11.11
N GLU A 316 -1.53 17.16 10.68
CA GLU A 316 -2.54 17.65 9.74
C GLU A 316 -2.46 16.93 8.39
N GLN A 317 -1.26 16.84 7.81
CA GLN A 317 -1.04 16.13 6.54
C GLN A 317 -1.42 14.66 6.65
N ILE A 318 -1.09 14.00 7.77
CA ILE A 318 -1.48 12.61 8.03
C ILE A 318 -3.01 12.49 8.03
N LEU A 319 -3.72 13.31 8.82
CA LEU A 319 -5.19 13.22 8.91
C LEU A 319 -5.86 13.45 7.54
N ILE A 320 -5.42 14.45 6.78
CA ILE A 320 -6.00 14.76 5.46
C ILE A 320 -5.69 13.65 4.45
N LYS A 321 -4.39 13.36 4.25
CA LYS A 321 -3.96 12.44 3.18
C LYS A 321 -4.36 10.99 3.49
N ALA A 322 -4.27 10.54 4.74
CA ALA A 322 -4.67 9.19 5.12
C ALA A 322 -6.18 8.98 4.98
N SER A 323 -6.99 9.96 5.39
CA SER A 323 -8.44 9.90 5.19
C SER A 323 -8.82 9.81 3.72
N ASN A 324 -8.16 10.61 2.87
CA ASN A 324 -8.34 10.56 1.43
C ASN A 324 -7.94 9.19 0.85
N GLY A 325 -6.81 8.63 1.29
CA GLY A 325 -6.32 7.33 0.80
C GLY A 325 -7.24 6.15 1.18
N ALA A 326 -7.62 6.07 2.47
CA ALA A 326 -8.55 5.03 2.93
C ALA A 326 -9.90 5.11 2.19
N SER A 327 -10.42 6.32 2.00
CA SER A 327 -11.66 6.54 1.26
C SER A 327 -11.51 6.23 -0.24
N ASP A 328 -10.39 6.60 -0.86
CA ASP A 328 -10.13 6.33 -2.27
C ASP A 328 -10.15 4.82 -2.57
N PHE A 329 -9.44 4.02 -1.76
CA PHE A 329 -9.41 2.57 -1.93
C PHE A 329 -10.78 1.94 -1.63
N GLY A 330 -11.43 2.36 -0.54
CA GLY A 330 -12.78 1.89 -0.18
C GLY A 330 -13.81 2.19 -1.27
N ASN A 331 -13.83 3.41 -1.80
CA ASN A 331 -14.74 3.84 -2.86
C ASN A 331 -14.53 3.04 -4.16
N LYS A 332 -13.28 2.87 -4.59
CA LYS A 332 -12.94 2.11 -5.81
C LYS A 332 -13.24 0.61 -5.68
N SER A 333 -13.08 0.05 -4.48
CA SER A 333 -13.38 -1.35 -4.19
C SER A 333 -14.87 -1.62 -3.92
N GLY A 334 -15.68 -0.58 -3.70
CA GLY A 334 -17.09 -0.70 -3.38
C GLY A 334 -17.37 -1.03 -1.91
N GLN A 335 -16.44 -0.74 -1.00
CA GLN A 335 -16.64 -0.89 0.44
C GLN A 335 -16.94 0.47 1.09
N PRO A 336 -18.15 0.68 1.64
CA PRO A 336 -18.46 1.91 2.37
C PRO A 336 -17.74 1.97 3.72
N LEU A 337 -17.16 3.12 4.05
CA LEU A 337 -16.71 3.43 5.41
C LEU A 337 -17.90 3.98 6.20
N ILE A 338 -18.38 3.21 7.20
CA ILE A 338 -19.64 3.51 7.90
C ILE A 338 -19.44 4.06 9.32
N CYS A 339 -18.24 3.92 9.87
CA CYS A 339 -17.90 4.46 11.18
C CYS A 339 -16.40 4.74 11.29
N GLY A 340 -16.00 5.41 12.35
CA GLY A 340 -14.60 5.71 12.61
C GLY A 340 -14.39 6.56 13.86
N SER A 341 -13.13 6.84 14.17
CA SER A 341 -12.76 7.76 15.25
C SER A 341 -11.47 8.50 14.95
N VAL A 342 -11.34 9.68 15.56
CA VAL A 342 -10.12 10.50 15.52
C VAL A 342 -9.75 10.82 16.96
N LEU A 343 -8.50 10.57 17.33
CA LEU A 343 -7.92 10.97 18.61
C LEU A 343 -6.66 11.80 18.35
N THR A 344 -6.66 13.05 18.77
CA THR A 344 -5.46 13.87 18.82
C THR A 344 -4.98 13.97 20.26
N PHE A 345 -3.75 13.57 20.53
CA PHE A 345 -3.24 13.52 21.90
C PHE A 345 -1.75 13.83 21.98
N GLU A 346 -1.40 14.68 22.94
CA GLU A 346 -0.03 14.87 23.41
C GLU A 346 -0.07 14.95 24.94
N HIS A 347 0.96 14.44 25.59
CA HIS A 347 1.09 14.47 27.04
C HIS A 347 2.52 14.79 27.45
N LYS A 348 2.65 15.59 28.51
CA LYS A 348 3.91 15.84 29.19
C LYS A 348 3.81 15.24 30.59
N GLU A 349 4.58 14.18 30.84
CA GLU A 349 4.72 13.65 32.20
C GLU A 349 5.31 14.73 33.12
N LYS A 350 4.85 14.71 34.38
CA LYS A 350 5.22 15.72 35.38
C LYS A 350 6.56 15.43 36.05
#